data_AF-A0A2N2NDQ1-F1
#
_entry.id   AF-A0A2N2NDQ1-F1
#
_cell.length_a   1.000
_cell.length_b   1.000
_cell.length_c   1.000
_cell.angle_alpha   90.00
_cell.angle_beta   90.00
_cell.angle_gamma   90.00
#
_symmetry.space_group_name_H-M   'P 1'
#
loop_
_entity.id
_entity.type
_entity.pdbx_description
1 polymer ?
#
loop_
_entity_poly.entity_id
_entity_poly.type
_entity_poly.pdbx_seq_one_letter_code
_entity_poly.pdbx_strand_id
1 'polypeptide(L)'
;MVDDYAETGYIDLLYCSQTGWQIVDFKTDSIRSAAERAELVNKYSRQMRRYASAVETLIGQQVQTRICFLDDNGRIGLVTI
;
A
#
# COMPACT_ATOMS: atom_id res chain seq x y z
N MET A 1 25.64 3.01 20.82
CA MET A 1 24.40 2.23 20.98
C MET A 1 23.46 2.71 19.91
N VAL A 2 23.20 1.88 18.90
CA VAL A 2 22.16 2.16 17.91
C VAL A 2 20.89 1.63 18.56
N ASP A 3 19.94 2.49 18.90
CA ASP A 3 18.64 2.03 19.34
C ASP A 3 18.02 1.25 18.17
N ASP A 4 17.96 -0.08 18.32
CA ASP A 4 17.29 -1.00 17.38
C ASP A 4 15.77 -0.76 17.49
N TYR A 5 15.29 0.32 16.88
CA TYR A 5 13.86 0.57 16.75
C TYR A 5 13.27 -0.41 15.73
N ALA A 6 12.59 -1.44 16.21
CA ALA A 6 11.75 -2.28 15.38
C ALA A 6 10.59 -1.43 14.82
N GLU A 7 10.59 -1.23 13.50
CA GLU A 7 9.52 -0.53 12.82
C GLU A 7 8.28 -1.44 12.76
N THR A 8 7.15 -0.99 13.33
CA THR A 8 5.90 -1.76 13.40
C THR A 8 4.81 -1.14 12.53
N GLY A 9 3.86 -1.97 12.07
CA GLY A 9 2.74 -1.57 11.23
C GLY A 9 1.74 -2.70 11.01
N TYR A 10 0.57 -2.37 10.49
CA TYR A 10 -0.50 -3.31 10.16
C TYR A 10 -0.80 -3.22 8.67
N ILE A 11 -0.73 -4.36 7.99
CA ILE A 11 -1.12 -4.49 6.58
C ILE A 11 -2.60 -4.83 6.55
N ASP A 12 -3.42 -4.02 5.88
CA ASP A 12 -4.87 -4.23 5.77
C ASP A 12 -5.21 -5.58 5.14
N LEU A 13 -4.59 -5.89 3.99
CA LEU A 13 -4.77 -7.16 3.29
C LEU A 13 -3.46 -7.62 2.63
N LEU A 14 -3.03 -8.82 3.01
CA LEU A 14 -1.94 -9.58 2.36
C LEU A 14 -2.51 -10.92 1.90
N TYR A 15 -2.37 -11.24 0.62
CA TYR A 15 -2.83 -12.53 0.08
C TYR A 15 -1.89 -13.04 -1.02
N CYS A 16 -1.88 -14.36 -1.22
CA CYS A 16 -1.16 -15.00 -2.31
C CYS A 16 -2.15 -15.48 -3.36
N SER A 17 -1.93 -15.11 -4.62
CA SER A 17 -2.70 -15.58 -5.76
C SER A 17 -1.82 -16.39 -6.71
N GLN A 18 -2.38 -16.83 -7.84
CA GLN A 18 -1.60 -17.46 -8.92
C GLN A 18 -0.52 -16.53 -9.50
N THR A 19 -0.64 -15.20 -9.30
CA THR A 19 0.34 -14.20 -9.76
C THR A 19 1.33 -13.79 -8.66
N GLY A 20 1.36 -14.51 -7.53
CA GLY A 20 2.26 -14.25 -6.40
C GLY A 20 1.64 -13.40 -5.31
N TRP A 21 2.48 -12.91 -4.39
CA TRP A 21 2.04 -12.13 -3.23
C TRP A 21 1.54 -10.73 -3.61
N GLN A 22 0.46 -10.32 -2.97
CA GLN A 22 -0.21 -9.05 -3.20
C GLN A 22 -0.54 -8.39 -1.86
N ILE A 23 -0.29 -7.08 -1.78
CA ILE A 23 -0.78 -6.21 -0.71
C ILE A 23 -1.83 -5.27 -1.28
N VAL A 24 -2.94 -5.12 -0.56
CA VAL A 24 -3.95 -4.10 -0.82
C VAL A 24 -4.17 -3.31 0.46
N ASP A 25 -4.06 -1.99 0.35
CA ASP A 25 -4.34 -1.04 1.42
C ASP A 25 -5.55 -0.18 1.03
N PHE A 26 -6.53 -0.03 1.92
CA PHE A 26 -7.81 0.60 1.62
C PHE A 26 -7.86 2.02 2.17
N LYS A 27 -8.21 2.98 1.30
CA LYS A 27 -8.31 4.40 1.65
C LYS A 27 -9.71 4.92 1.44
N THR A 28 -10.25 5.59 2.46
CA THR A 28 -11.58 6.22 2.46
C THR A 28 -11.53 7.69 2.05
N ASP A 29 -10.36 8.22 1.66
CA ASP A 29 -10.22 9.59 1.18
C ASP A 29 -11.17 9.83 -0.02
N SER A 30 -11.90 10.95 0.02
CA SER A 30 -12.78 11.37 -1.07
C SER A 30 -12.01 12.18 -2.10
N ILE A 31 -11.73 11.59 -3.26
CA ILE A 31 -10.94 12.22 -4.33
C ILE A 31 -11.89 12.89 -5.33
N ARG A 32 -11.63 14.16 -5.64
CA ARG A 32 -12.44 14.97 -6.57
C ARG A 32 -11.63 15.56 -7.71
N SER A 33 -10.31 15.38 -7.72
CA SER A 33 -9.45 15.83 -8.80
C SER A 33 -8.27 14.89 -9.04
N ALA A 34 -7.71 14.94 -10.25
CA ALA A 34 -6.50 14.18 -10.59
C ALA A 34 -5.27 14.64 -9.78
N ALA A 35 -5.21 15.92 -9.40
CA ALA A 35 -4.12 16.47 -8.58
C ALA A 35 -4.15 15.87 -7.16
N GLU A 36 -5.32 15.90 -6.52
CA GLU A 36 -5.54 15.28 -5.20
C GLU A 36 -5.21 13.78 -5.23
N ARG A 37 -5.62 13.09 -6.30
CA ARG A 37 -5.28 11.68 -6.50
C ARG A 37 -3.77 11.45 -6.51
N ALA A 38 -3.03 12.26 -7.26
CA ALA A 38 -1.58 12.15 -7.35
C ALA A 38 -0.90 12.45 -6.00
N GLU A 39 -1.39 13.44 -5.25
CA GLU A 39 -0.91 13.75 -3.90
C GLU A 39 -1.12 12.58 -2.93
N LEU A 40 -2.31 11.98 -2.93
CA LEU A 40 -2.62 10.82 -2.07
C LEU A 40 -1.78 9.60 -2.44
N VAL A 41 -1.61 9.32 -3.74
CA VAL A 41 -0.72 8.24 -4.20
C VAL A 41 0.71 8.48 -3.69
N ASN A 42 1.23 9.70 -3.81
CA ASN A 42 2.57 10.05 -3.32
C ASN A 42 2.68 9.92 -1.80
N LYS A 43 1.69 10.41 -1.06
CA LYS A 43 1.59 10.31 0.41
C LYS A 43 1.68 8.86 0.88
N TYR A 44 0.91 7.97 0.27
CA TYR A 44 0.82 6.57 0.70
C TYR A 44 1.92 5.68 0.10
N SER A 45 2.57 6.08 -0.99
CA SER A 45 3.65 5.31 -1.63
C SER A 45 4.78 4.94 -0.67
N ARG A 46 5.15 5.85 0.25
CA ARG A 46 6.19 5.56 1.26
C ARG A 46 5.77 4.44 2.21
N GLN A 47 4.50 4.42 2.62
CA GLN A 47 3.96 3.36 3.47
C GLN A 47 3.93 2.02 2.72
N MET A 48 3.47 2.02 1.46
CA MET A 48 3.40 0.80 0.66
C MET A 48 4.78 0.16 0.45
N ARG A 49 5.83 0.97 0.23
CA ARG A 49 7.21 0.46 0.12
C ARG A 49 7.71 -0.18 1.41
N ARG A 50 7.33 0.35 2.58
CA ARG A 50 7.66 -0.26 3.88
C ARG A 50 6.98 -1.61 4.04
N TYR A 51 5.72 -1.73 3.63
CA TYR A 51 4.99 -2.99 3.64
C TYR A 51 5.60 -4.02 2.68
N ALA A 52 5.98 -3.59 1.47
CA ALA A 52 6.70 -4.46 0.55
C ALA A 52 8.01 -4.99 1.15
N SER A 53 8.83 -4.10 1.70
CA SER A 53 10.09 -4.46 2.36
C SER A 53 9.88 -5.40 3.55
N ALA A 54 8.83 -5.18 4.35
CA ALA A 54 8.49 -6.07 5.46
C ALA A 54 8.09 -7.47 4.97
N VAL A 55 7.27 -7.58 3.92
CA VAL A 55 6.89 -8.87 3.33
C VAL A 55 8.11 -9.57 2.73
N GLU A 56 8.95 -8.85 2.00
CA GLU A 56 10.18 -9.42 1.44
C GLU A 56 11.12 -9.93 2.53
N THR A 57 11.24 -9.21 3.64
CA THR A 57 12.12 -9.59 4.76
C THR A 57 11.54 -10.76 5.57
N LEU A 58 10.25 -10.74 5.86
CA LEU A 58 9.60 -11.72 6.75
C LEU A 58 9.15 -13.00 6.04
N ILE A 59 8.77 -12.90 4.76
CA ILE A 59 8.28 -14.02 3.94
C ILE A 59 9.33 -14.48 2.92
N GLY A 60 10.29 -13.62 2.55
CA GLY A 60 11.34 -13.96 1.57
C GLY A 60 10.86 -13.95 0.12
N GLN A 61 9.75 -13.27 -0.17
CA GLN A 61 9.15 -13.21 -1.51
C GLN A 61 8.81 -11.75 -1.89
N GLN A 62 9.01 -11.41 -3.16
CA GLN A 62 8.58 -10.14 -3.72
C GLN A 62 7.06 -10.03 -3.71
N VAL A 63 6.56 -8.80 -3.61
CA VAL A 63 5.13 -8.53 -3.46
C VAL A 63 4.69 -7.33 -4.29
N GLN A 64 3.52 -7.44 -4.92
CA GLN A 64 2.91 -6.31 -5.62
C GLN A 64 2.05 -5.51 -4.65
N THR A 65 2.19 -4.19 -4.66
CA THR A 65 1.45 -3.32 -3.76
C THR A 65 0.41 -2.50 -4.49
N ARG A 66 -0.80 -2.42 -3.95
CA ARG A 66 -1.89 -1.62 -4.50
C ARG A 66 -2.59 -0.80 -3.42
N ILE A 67 -3.02 0.39 -3.81
CA ILE A 67 -3.90 1.23 -3.03
C ILE A 67 -5.30 1.15 -3.64
N CYS A 68 -6.29 0.84 -2.82
CA CYS A 68 -7.70 0.83 -3.19
C CYS A 68 -8.38 2.07 -2.58
N PHE A 69 -8.60 3.09 -3.40
CA PHE A 69 -9.41 4.24 -3.03
C PHE A 69 -10.88 3.88 -3.17
N LEU A 70 -11.62 3.97 -2.07
CA LEU A 70 -13.05 3.63 -2.03
C LEU A 70 -13.93 4.74 -2.61
N ASP A 71 -13.40 5.96 -2.72
CA ASP A 71 -14.10 7.13 -3.27
C ASP A 71 -13.19 7.96 -4.19
N ASP A 72 -12.79 7.37 -5.33
CA ASP A 72 -12.17 8.05 -6.46
C ASP A 72 -13.26 8.62 -7.39
N ASN A 73 -13.69 9.85 -7.12
CA ASN A 73 -14.78 10.53 -7.82
C ASN A 73 -16.09 9.70 -7.83
N GLY A 74 -16.49 9.17 -6.65
CA GLY A 74 -17.67 8.35 -6.48
C GLY A 74 -17.53 6.91 -7.00
N ARG A 75 -16.30 6.44 -7.24
CA ARG A 75 -16.00 5.09 -7.73
C ARG A 75 -14.86 4.46 -6.95
N ILE A 76 -14.71 3.14 -7.07
CA ILE A 76 -13.51 2.45 -6.59
C ILE A 76 -12.37 2.69 -7.58
N GLY A 77 -11.24 3.19 -7.09
CA GLY A 77 -10.01 3.42 -7.85
C GLY A 77 -8.86 2.56 -7.33
N LEU A 78 -8.23 1.76 -8.20
CA LEU A 78 -7.08 0.92 -7.84
C LEU A 78 -5.80 1.48 -8.46
N VAL A 79 -4.73 1.58 -7.67
CA VAL A 79 -3.42 2.07 -8.10
C VAL A 79 -2.34 1.09 -7.70
N THR A 80 -1.54 0.63 -8.64
CA THR A 80 -0.30 -0.11 -8.36
C THR A 80 0.82 0.88 -8.05
N ILE A 81 1.57 0.61 -6.97
CA ILE A 81 2.70 1.42 -6.51
C ILE A 81 4.02 0.75 -6.88
#